data_AF-A0A081ALH5-F1
#
_entry.id   AF-A0A081ALH5-F1
#
_cell.length_a   1.000
_cell.length_b   1.000
_cell.length_c   1.000
_cell.angle_alpha   90.00
_cell.angle_beta   90.00
_cell.angle_gamma   90.00
#
_symmetry.space_group_name_H-M   'P 1'
#
loop_
_entity.id
_entity.type
_entity.pdbx_description
1 polymer ?
#
loop_
_entity_poly.entity_id
_entity_poly.type
_entity_poly.pdbx_seq_one_letter_code
_entity_poly.pdbx_strand_id
1 'polypeptide(L)'
;MSGMVGPLKDKELERAVEMDPTQVCGAFALTIENASICMAGTSVWVCETMARIGREDDSELDRIARCTARVFVQAADGISKIVTERNDVNQPFVSSTPKVLPHQLINVNMTTFAKILDHHRSRLLRHYKVPEHVEAIGDQLVQLQRAFRKEEPLREMILDN
;
A
#
# COMPACT_ATOMS: atom_id res chain seq x y z
N MET A 1 -6.15 -9.97 -19.30
CA MET A 1 -6.00 -9.08 -18.12
C MET A 1 -6.60 -9.82 -16.94
N SER A 2 -5.98 -9.85 -15.76
CA SER A 2 -6.30 -10.81 -14.68
C SER A 2 -7.63 -10.60 -13.96
N GLY A 3 -8.40 -9.55 -14.28
CA GLY A 3 -9.61 -9.19 -13.54
C GLY A 3 -9.35 -8.66 -12.12
N MET A 4 -8.08 -8.44 -11.77
CA MET A 4 -7.66 -7.84 -10.50
C MET A 4 -7.97 -6.36 -10.50
N VAL A 5 -8.48 -5.86 -9.39
CA VAL A 5 -8.87 -4.45 -9.21
C VAL A 5 -8.04 -3.81 -8.10
N GLY A 6 -7.74 -2.52 -8.29
CA GLY A 6 -7.02 -1.70 -7.32
C GLY A 6 -6.02 -0.74 -7.97
N PRO A 7 -5.44 0.18 -7.18
CA PRO A 7 -5.68 0.38 -5.75
C PRO A 7 -7.11 0.91 -5.47
N LEU A 8 -7.83 0.27 -4.54
CA LEU A 8 -9.18 0.59 -4.11
C LEU A 8 -9.17 1.35 -2.78
N LYS A 9 -10.16 2.22 -2.57
CA LYS A 9 -10.43 2.81 -1.25
C LYS A 9 -11.13 1.78 -0.33
N ASP A 10 -11.07 1.97 0.98
CA ASP A 10 -11.61 1.02 1.98
C ASP A 10 -13.08 0.62 1.70
N LYS A 11 -13.95 1.58 1.36
CA LYS A 11 -15.36 1.31 1.04
C LYS A 11 -15.57 0.50 -0.23
N GLU A 12 -14.64 0.60 -1.18
CA GLU A 12 -14.67 -0.17 -2.44
C GLU A 12 -14.16 -1.59 -2.20
N LEU A 13 -13.19 -1.74 -1.30
CA LEU A 13 -12.66 -3.02 -0.85
C LEU A 13 -13.71 -3.83 -0.10
N GLU A 14 -14.43 -3.21 0.83
CA GLU A 14 -15.54 -3.82 1.58
C GLU A 14 -16.62 -4.35 0.62
N ARG A 15 -17.03 -3.54 -0.36
CA ARG A 15 -18.00 -3.95 -1.39
C ARG A 15 -17.50 -5.11 -2.25
N ALA A 16 -16.21 -5.11 -2.62
CA ALA A 16 -15.63 -6.19 -3.41
C ALA A 16 -15.62 -7.53 -2.64
N VAL A 17 -15.45 -7.49 -1.32
CA VAL A 17 -15.50 -8.67 -0.45
C VAL A 17 -16.93 -9.17 -0.22
N GLU A 18 -17.91 -8.27 -0.16
CA GLU A 18 -19.33 -8.63 0.04
C GLU A 18 -19.98 -9.30 -1.16
N MET A 19 -19.51 -9.01 -2.37
CA MET A 19 -20.16 -9.48 -3.60
C MET A 19 -19.76 -10.89 -4.02
N ASP A 20 -18.48 -11.24 -3.92
CA ASP A 20 -17.96 -12.51 -4.43
C ASP A 20 -16.84 -13.08 -3.56
N PRO A 21 -16.61 -14.41 -3.61
CA PRO A 21 -15.42 -15.02 -3.02
C PRO A 21 -14.13 -14.36 -3.56
N THR A 22 -13.49 -13.53 -2.73
CA THR A 22 -12.41 -12.64 -3.14
C THR A 22 -11.18 -12.79 -2.23
N GLN A 23 -9.98 -12.71 -2.80
CA GLN A 23 -8.75 -12.52 -2.04
C GLN A 23 -8.37 -11.04 -2.08
N VAL A 24 -7.88 -10.53 -0.94
CA VAL A 24 -7.53 -9.12 -0.75
C VAL A 24 -6.14 -9.02 -0.14
N CYS A 25 -5.34 -8.06 -0.61
CA CYS A 25 -4.09 -7.67 0.03
C CYS A 25 -3.83 -6.18 -0.23
N GLY A 26 -3.62 -5.40 0.83
CA GLY A 26 -3.53 -3.95 0.73
C GLY A 26 -4.78 -3.36 0.06
N ALA A 27 -4.57 -2.51 -0.93
CA ALA A 27 -5.64 -1.88 -1.71
C ALA A 27 -6.08 -2.71 -2.94
N PHE A 28 -5.70 -3.99 -3.02
CA PHE A 28 -5.95 -4.83 -4.20
C PHE A 28 -6.87 -6.00 -3.87
N ALA A 29 -7.77 -6.31 -4.81
CA ALA A 29 -8.72 -7.41 -4.72
C ALA A 29 -8.75 -8.23 -6.02
N LEU A 30 -8.95 -9.54 -5.88
CA LEU A 30 -9.14 -10.46 -7.01
C LEU A 30 -10.12 -11.57 -6.60
N THR A 31 -11.21 -11.69 -7.36
CA THR A 31 -12.19 -12.77 -7.20
C THR A 31 -11.56 -14.11 -7.57
N ILE A 32 -11.99 -15.19 -6.92
CA ILE A 32 -11.53 -16.56 -7.22
C ILE A 32 -11.87 -16.94 -8.66
N GLU A 33 -13.03 -16.53 -9.18
CA GLU A 33 -13.42 -16.79 -10.57
C GLU A 33 -12.43 -16.18 -11.57
N ASN A 34 -12.11 -14.89 -11.43
CA ASN A 34 -11.11 -14.25 -12.29
C ASN A 34 -9.73 -14.92 -12.17
N ALA A 35 -9.33 -15.39 -10.99
CA ALA A 35 -8.11 -16.17 -10.85
C ALA A 35 -8.17 -17.49 -11.65
N SER A 36 -9.29 -18.20 -11.62
CA SER A 36 -9.53 -19.40 -12.42
C SER A 36 -9.47 -19.11 -13.93
N ILE A 37 -10.14 -18.05 -14.38
CA ILE A 37 -10.10 -17.59 -15.78
C ILE A 37 -8.66 -17.27 -16.19
N CYS A 38 -7.92 -16.59 -15.32
CA CYS A 38 -6.54 -16.21 -15.58
C CYS A 38 -5.61 -17.43 -15.71
N MET A 39 -5.80 -18.46 -14.87
CA MET A 39 -5.08 -19.74 -14.99
C MET A 39 -5.42 -20.47 -16.28
N ALA A 40 -6.69 -20.52 -16.67
CA ALA A 40 -7.11 -21.11 -17.94
C ALA A 40 -6.49 -20.35 -19.15
N GLY A 41 -6.30 -19.04 -19.02
CA GLY A 41 -5.64 -18.23 -20.05
C GLY A 41 -4.14 -18.48 -20.24
N THR A 42 -3.48 -19.28 -19.38
CA THR A 42 -2.01 -19.42 -19.40
C THR A 42 -1.52 -20.41 -20.46
N SER A 43 -2.08 -21.62 -20.50
CA SER A 43 -1.76 -22.62 -21.53
C SER A 43 -2.80 -23.75 -21.57
N VAL A 44 -2.84 -24.47 -22.69
CA VAL A 44 -3.72 -25.64 -22.88
C VAL A 44 -3.44 -26.72 -21.82
N TRP A 45 -2.17 -26.97 -21.50
CA TRP A 45 -1.80 -27.95 -20.49
C TRP A 45 -2.33 -27.60 -19.09
N VAL A 46 -2.36 -26.31 -18.73
CA VAL A 46 -2.98 -25.85 -17.47
C VAL A 46 -4.48 -26.12 -17.48
N CYS A 47 -5.17 -25.83 -18.59
CA CYS A 47 -6.59 -26.12 -18.74
C CYS A 47 -6.91 -27.61 -18.58
N GLU A 48 -6.15 -28.47 -19.25
CA GLU A 48 -6.32 -29.93 -19.19
C GLU A 48 -6.06 -30.47 -17.78
N THR A 49 -5.02 -29.95 -17.12
CA THR A 49 -4.66 -30.32 -15.74
C THR A 49 -5.75 -29.90 -14.76
N MET A 50 -6.24 -28.66 -14.86
CA MET A 50 -7.34 -28.18 -14.03
C MET A 50 -8.62 -28.98 -14.27
N ALA A 51 -8.98 -29.25 -15.52
CA ALA A 51 -10.15 -30.06 -15.84
C ALA A 51 -10.04 -31.50 -15.29
N ARG A 52 -8.83 -32.07 -15.24
CA ARG A 52 -8.60 -33.37 -14.59
C ARG A 52 -8.80 -33.29 -13.08
N ILE A 53 -8.19 -32.30 -12.43
CA ILE A 53 -8.31 -32.11 -10.97
C ILE A 53 -9.77 -31.90 -10.57
N GLY A 54 -10.54 -31.08 -11.31
CA GLY A 54 -11.97 -30.85 -10.98
C GLY A 54 -12.85 -32.07 -11.15
N ARG A 55 -12.51 -33.00 -12.06
CA ARG A 55 -13.23 -34.27 -12.16
C ARG A 55 -13.01 -35.18 -10.95
N GLU A 56 -11.91 -34.99 -10.23
CA GLU A 56 -11.51 -35.82 -9.09
C GLU A 56 -11.91 -35.15 -7.77
N ASP A 57 -11.66 -33.85 -7.61
CA ASP A 57 -11.98 -33.05 -6.42
C ASP A 57 -12.15 -31.55 -6.76
N ASP A 58 -13.40 -31.08 -6.82
CA ASP A 58 -13.73 -29.66 -7.01
C ASP A 58 -13.17 -28.77 -5.90
N SER A 59 -12.95 -29.29 -4.69
CA SER A 59 -12.40 -28.53 -3.57
C SER A 59 -10.90 -28.24 -3.74
N GLU A 60 -10.16 -29.11 -4.42
CA GLU A 60 -8.76 -28.85 -4.76
C GLU A 60 -8.63 -27.74 -5.79
N LEU A 61 -9.50 -27.74 -6.81
CA LEU A 61 -9.54 -26.64 -7.79
C LEU A 61 -9.83 -25.29 -7.14
N ASP A 62 -10.81 -25.25 -6.25
CA ASP A 62 -11.16 -24.04 -5.50
C ASP A 62 -9.98 -23.55 -4.63
N ARG A 63 -9.26 -24.46 -3.95
CA ARG A 63 -8.04 -24.11 -3.20
C ARG A 63 -6.94 -23.55 -4.09
N ILE A 64 -6.70 -24.16 -5.25
CA ILE A 64 -5.69 -23.68 -6.22
C ILE A 64 -6.07 -22.27 -6.67
N ALA A 65 -7.33 -22.03 -7.03
CA ALA A 65 -7.81 -20.73 -7.46
C ALA A 65 -7.67 -19.66 -6.35
N ARG A 66 -7.97 -20.00 -5.08
CA ARG A 66 -7.73 -19.11 -3.93
C ARG A 66 -6.26 -18.79 -3.73
N CYS A 67 -5.38 -19.79 -3.80
CA CYS A 67 -3.94 -19.60 -3.67
C CYS A 67 -3.41 -18.70 -4.79
N THR A 68 -3.83 -18.93 -6.03
CA THR A 68 -3.48 -18.07 -7.17
C THR A 68 -3.95 -16.65 -6.93
N ALA A 69 -5.23 -16.45 -6.59
CA ALA A 69 -5.78 -15.12 -6.32
C ALA A 69 -4.96 -14.37 -5.26
N ARG A 70 -4.56 -15.07 -4.19
CA ARG A 70 -3.74 -14.52 -3.10
C ARG A 70 -2.36 -14.08 -3.58
N VAL A 71 -1.66 -14.89 -4.37
CA VAL A 71 -0.33 -14.57 -4.89
C VAL A 71 -0.39 -13.31 -5.76
N PHE A 72 -1.42 -13.17 -6.59
CA PHE A 72 -1.62 -12.00 -7.44
C PHE A 72 -1.79 -10.71 -6.61
N VAL A 73 -2.69 -10.71 -5.63
CA VAL A 73 -2.91 -9.50 -4.80
C VAL A 73 -1.70 -9.16 -3.93
N GLN A 74 -0.96 -10.16 -3.43
CA GLN A 74 0.28 -9.95 -2.69
C GLN A 74 1.38 -9.36 -3.58
N ALA A 75 1.51 -9.86 -4.81
CA ALA A 75 2.46 -9.32 -5.77
C ALA A 75 2.12 -7.87 -6.15
N ALA A 76 0.83 -7.57 -6.38
CA ALA A 76 0.37 -6.21 -6.68
C ALA A 76 0.66 -5.23 -5.53
N ASP A 77 0.33 -5.60 -4.29
CA ASP A 77 0.62 -4.79 -3.11
C ASP A 77 2.14 -4.58 -2.92
N GLY A 78 2.93 -5.64 -3.09
CA GLY A 78 4.39 -5.56 -3.04
C GLY A 78 4.98 -4.63 -4.11
N ILE A 79 4.52 -4.75 -5.35
CA ILE A 79 4.92 -3.86 -6.46
C ILE A 79 4.52 -2.42 -6.16
N SER A 80 3.29 -2.20 -5.66
CA SER A 80 2.81 -0.85 -5.31
C SER A 80 3.71 -0.18 -4.27
N LYS A 81 4.15 -0.91 -3.24
CA LYS A 81 5.10 -0.42 -2.22
C LYS A 81 6.48 -0.12 -2.81
N ILE A 82 6.93 -0.89 -3.80
CA ILE A 82 8.20 -0.63 -4.48
C ILE A 82 8.08 0.63 -5.35
N VAL A 83 6.97 0.81 -6.06
CA VAL A 83 6.73 1.98 -6.92
C VAL A 83 6.67 3.28 -6.10
N THR A 84 6.12 3.26 -4.89
CA THR A 84 6.13 4.45 -4.00
C THR A 84 7.54 4.83 -3.53
N GLU A 85 8.52 3.93 -3.65
CA GLU A 85 9.91 4.13 -3.24
C GLU A 85 10.89 4.34 -4.42
N ARG A 86 10.41 4.21 -5.66
CA ARG A 86 11.25 4.26 -6.87
C ARG A 86 10.70 5.22 -7.93
N ASN A 87 11.60 5.82 -8.70
CA ASN A 87 11.25 6.71 -9.81
C ASN A 87 10.98 5.95 -11.12
N ASP A 88 10.60 6.69 -12.16
CA ASP A 88 10.23 6.15 -13.48
C ASP A 88 11.35 5.38 -14.21
N VAL A 89 12.60 5.52 -13.77
CA VAL A 89 13.76 4.75 -14.28
C VAL A 89 14.18 3.61 -13.34
N ASN A 90 13.28 3.21 -12.44
CA ASN A 90 13.49 2.15 -11.48
C ASN A 90 14.74 2.37 -10.61
N GLN A 91 15.04 3.61 -10.23
CA GLN A 91 16.03 3.94 -9.21
C GLN A 91 15.31 4.28 -7.90
N PRO A 92 15.90 4.00 -6.72
CA PRO A 92 15.35 4.53 -5.47
C PRO A 92 15.18 6.05 -5.58
N PHE A 93 14.24 6.65 -4.85
CA PHE A 93 14.21 8.10 -4.68
C PHE A 93 15.45 8.56 -3.89
N VAL A 94 16.62 8.56 -4.54
CA VAL A 94 17.86 9.16 -4.03
C VAL A 94 17.79 10.66 -4.28
N SER A 95 16.80 11.30 -3.67
CA SER A 95 16.82 12.75 -3.48
C SER A 95 17.66 13.01 -2.24
N SER A 96 18.54 14.01 -2.28
CA SER A 96 19.27 14.53 -1.11
C SER A 96 18.35 14.98 0.04
N THR A 97 17.03 14.98 -0.21
CA THR A 97 15.97 15.25 0.75
C THR A 97 15.08 14.01 0.84
N PRO A 98 15.00 13.32 2.01
CA PRO A 98 14.09 12.21 2.17
C PRO A 98 12.65 12.68 1.94
N LYS A 99 11.92 12.00 1.05
CA LYS A 99 10.47 12.19 0.93
C LYS A 99 9.82 11.51 2.12
N VAL A 100 9.33 12.30 3.07
CA VAL A 100 8.46 11.81 4.14
C VAL A 100 7.03 11.93 3.62
N LEU A 101 6.31 10.81 3.55
CA LEU A 101 4.92 10.82 3.12
C LEU A 101 4.06 11.48 4.23
N PRO A 102 3.01 12.24 3.88
CA PRO A 102 2.15 12.90 4.87
C PRO A 102 1.60 11.92 5.93
N HIS A 103 1.18 10.71 5.52
CA HIS A 103 0.69 9.68 6.42
C HIS A 103 1.80 9.08 7.34
N GLN A 104 3.06 9.13 6.92
CA GLN A 104 4.19 8.73 7.77
C GLN A 104 4.39 9.80 8.86
N LEU A 105 4.34 11.08 8.47
CA LEU A 105 4.58 12.22 9.37
C LEU A 105 3.58 12.26 10.53
N ILE A 106 2.28 12.04 10.27
CA ILE A 106 1.24 12.03 11.31
C ILE A 106 1.42 10.89 12.34
N ASN A 107 2.07 9.80 11.95
CA ASN A 107 2.24 8.60 12.78
C ASN A 107 3.61 8.54 13.46
N VAL A 108 4.48 9.51 13.21
CA VAL A 108 5.78 9.57 13.90
C VAL A 108 5.57 9.78 15.39
N ASN A 109 6.17 8.88 16.18
CA ASN A 109 6.27 9.03 17.62
C ASN A 109 7.14 10.24 17.99
N MET A 110 6.67 11.11 18.90
CA MET A 110 7.38 12.33 19.30
C MET A 110 8.77 12.09 19.91
N THR A 111 8.97 10.98 20.63
CA THR A 111 10.28 10.60 21.15
C THR A 111 11.25 10.25 20.03
N THR A 112 10.77 9.54 19.00
CA THR A 112 11.56 9.24 17.80
C THR A 112 11.83 10.51 16.99
N PHE A 113 10.81 11.36 16.83
CA PHE A 113 10.95 12.65 16.15
C PHE A 113 12.01 13.54 16.82
N ALA A 114 11.97 13.67 18.14
CA ALA A 114 12.94 14.46 18.89
C ALA A 114 14.37 13.98 18.66
N LYS A 115 14.59 12.65 18.64
CA LYS A 115 15.90 12.07 18.31
C LYS A 115 16.34 12.40 16.88
N ILE A 116 15.43 12.35 15.91
CA ILE A 116 15.73 12.69 14.50
C ILE A 116 16.06 14.18 14.37
N LEU A 117 15.28 15.04 15.02
CA LEU A 117 15.46 16.49 15.00
C LEU A 117 16.81 16.87 15.62
N ASP A 118 17.15 16.28 16.76
CA ASP A 118 18.43 16.49 17.44
C ASP A 118 19.61 15.99 16.60
N HIS A 119 19.50 14.76 16.06
CA HIS A 119 20.51 14.19 15.18
C HIS A 119 20.82 15.07 13.96
N HIS A 120 19.83 15.82 13.47
CA HIS A 120 19.98 16.74 12.33
C HIS A 120 20.06 18.22 12.72
N ARG A 121 20.12 18.56 14.00
CA ARG A 121 20.03 19.95 14.51
C ARG A 121 21.03 20.87 13.84
N SER A 122 22.30 20.45 13.73
CA SER A 122 23.37 21.23 13.08
C SER A 122 23.07 21.52 11.60
N ARG A 123 22.44 20.59 10.88
CA ARG A 123 22.06 20.78 9.48
C ARG A 123 20.85 21.72 9.37
N LEU A 124 19.86 21.55 10.24
CA LEU A 124 18.66 22.39 10.29
C LEU A 124 19.02 23.84 10.63
N LEU A 125 19.91 24.06 11.60
CA LEU A 125 20.38 25.39 11.97
C LEU A 125 21.12 26.09 10.82
N ARG A 126 21.89 25.38 10.00
CA ARG A 126 22.51 25.96 8.79
C ARG A 126 21.47 26.44 7.77
N HIS A 127 20.34 25.74 7.69
CA HIS A 127 19.27 26.07 6.75
C HIS A 127 18.38 27.21 7.26
N TYR A 128 17.80 27.03 8.46
CA TYR A 128 16.86 27.97 9.06
C TYR A 128 17.54 29.21 9.67
N LYS A 129 18.86 29.14 9.95
CA LYS A 129 19.70 30.20 10.52
C LYS A 129 19.30 30.71 11.91
N VAL A 130 18.19 30.22 12.44
CA VAL A 130 17.51 30.68 13.66
C VAL A 130 17.11 29.46 14.50
N PRO A 131 17.62 29.32 15.73
CA PRO A 131 17.31 28.17 16.60
C PRO A 131 15.82 27.99 16.89
N GLU A 132 15.10 29.09 17.07
CA GLU A 132 13.68 29.11 17.39
C GLU A 132 12.86 28.47 16.25
N HIS A 133 13.28 28.63 15.00
CA HIS A 133 12.64 27.96 13.86
C HIS A 133 12.84 26.45 13.87
N VAL A 134 13.97 25.96 14.38
CA VAL A 134 14.22 24.51 14.50
C VAL A 134 13.37 23.91 15.62
N GLU A 135 13.16 24.66 16.70
CA GLU A 135 12.31 24.25 17.82
C GLU A 135 10.83 24.26 17.43
N ALA A 136 10.40 25.25 16.65
CA ALA A 136 9.02 25.36 16.15
C ALA A 136 8.60 24.19 15.24
N ILE A 137 9.53 23.43 14.65
CA ILE A 137 9.20 22.24 13.84
C ILE A 137 8.43 21.22 14.68
N GLY A 138 8.82 21.03 15.95
CA GLY A 138 8.12 20.14 16.87
C GLY A 138 6.67 20.58 17.12
N ASP A 139 6.47 21.88 17.34
CA ASP A 139 5.15 22.45 17.56
C ASP A 139 4.26 22.34 16.33
N GLN A 140 4.82 22.57 15.14
CA GLN A 140 4.12 22.39 13.86
C GLN A 140 3.70 20.94 13.64
N LEU A 141 4.55 19.97 13.99
CA LEU A 141 4.19 18.55 13.91
C LEU A 141 3.04 18.21 14.86
N VAL A 142 3.09 18.71 16.10
CA VAL A 142 2.00 18.52 17.08
C VAL A 142 0.70 19.15 16.59
N GLN A 143 0.77 20.35 16.00
CA GLN A 143 -0.40 21.01 15.39
C GLN A 143 -0.98 20.17 14.25
N LEU A 144 -0.13 19.66 13.35
CA LEU A 144 -0.54 18.78 12.25
C LEU A 144 -1.22 17.50 12.78
N GLN A 145 -0.61 16.82 13.76
CA GLN A 145 -1.18 15.62 14.37
C GLN A 145 -2.52 15.87 15.07
N ARG A 146 -2.69 17.05 15.67
CA ARG A 146 -3.96 17.46 16.29
C ARG A 146 -5.02 17.79 15.24
N ALA A 147 -4.64 18.51 14.18
CA ALA A 147 -5.52 18.85 13.08
C ALA A 147 -6.02 17.58 12.38
N PHE A 148 -5.13 16.63 12.09
CA PHE A 148 -5.47 15.32 11.51
C PHE A 148 -6.55 14.56 12.31
N ARG A 149 -6.51 14.64 13.65
CA ARG A 149 -7.50 13.99 14.53
C ARG A 149 -8.84 14.71 14.57
N LYS A 150 -8.89 16.01 14.29
CA LYS A 150 -10.08 16.85 14.49
C LYS A 150 -10.78 17.21 13.18
N GLU A 151 -10.03 17.33 12.09
CA GLU A 151 -10.49 17.85 10.81
C GLU A 151 -10.62 16.70 9.81
N GLU A 152 -11.86 16.24 9.58
CA GLU A 152 -12.14 15.20 8.57
C GLU A 152 -11.57 15.54 7.18
N PRO A 153 -11.70 16.78 6.64
CA PRO A 153 -11.18 17.09 5.31
C PRO A 153 -9.65 16.95 5.19
N LEU A 154 -8.93 17.32 6.26
CA LEU A 154 -7.48 17.17 6.30
C LEU A 154 -7.07 15.70 6.40
N ARG A 155 -7.85 14.91 7.14
CA ARG A 155 -7.64 13.48 7.29
C ARG A 155 -7.79 12.76 5.97
N GLU A 156 -8.89 13.01 5.25
CA GLU A 156 -9.14 12.45 3.92
C GLU A 156 -8.02 12.84 2.95
N MET A 157 -7.61 14.11 2.93
CA MET A 157 -6.53 14.58 2.06
C MET A 157 -5.17 13.90 2.34
N ILE A 158 -4.85 13.64 3.61
CA ILE A 158 -3.58 12.98 4.01
C ILE A 158 -3.62 11.47 3.75
N LEU A 159 -4.80 10.84 3.77
CA LEU A 159 -4.97 9.41 3.52
C LEU A 159 -5.17 9.08 2.02
N ASP A 160 -5.66 10.04 1.22
CA ASP A 160 -5.81 9.91 -0.24
C ASP A 160 -4.48 10.10 -1.03
N ASN A 161 -3.38 10.52 -0.37
CA ASN A 161 -2.03 10.70 -0.94
C ASN A 161 -1.01 9.69 -0.39
#